data_AF-X1MXA8-F1
#
_entry.id   AF-X1MXA8-F1
#
_cell.length_a   1.000
_cell.length_b   1.000
_cell.length_c   1.000
_cell.angle_alpha   90.00
_cell.angle_beta   90.00
_cell.angle_gamma   90.00
#
_symmetry.space_group_name_H-M   'P 1'
#
loop_
_entity.id
_entity.type
_entity.pdbx_description
1 polymer ?
#
loop_
_entity_poly.entity_id
_entity_poly.type
_entity_poly.pdbx_seq_one_letter_code
_entity_poly.pdbx_strand_id
1 'polypeptide(L)'
;MLKKSYFFVFLLALVINLVFNPTIKREAQINGDPLSEKMFTISIAEVQAPIYIDGNIALDAFCSGNGTDGLSWSTAHIIEGYIIDKGGTETCIEVLNTDRFLIIKNCITKNSRSGLWSTGIKLYNCTNVNINHCKVENNDYGIFLHKSHNIILSDNKAIYNNNGIHLFCSNNNSILRNDASHNLEHDGIYLGYSNYNNLTGNFASYNFLWGI
;
A
#
# COMPACT_ATOMS: atom_id res chain seq x y z
N MET A 1 -55.46 -32.02 -28.63
CA MET A 1 -54.47 -32.01 -27.53
C MET A 1 -53.07 -31.96 -28.13
N LEU A 2 -52.08 -31.38 -27.42
CA LEU A 2 -50.67 -31.11 -27.81
C LEU A 2 -50.36 -29.71 -28.37
N LYS A 3 -50.13 -28.75 -27.46
CA LYS A 3 -49.21 -27.60 -27.65
C LYS A 3 -48.76 -27.07 -26.27
N LYS A 4 -48.02 -27.89 -25.51
CA LYS A 4 -47.23 -27.46 -24.33
C LYS A 4 -46.07 -28.45 -24.12
N SER A 5 -45.01 -28.36 -24.94
CA SER A 5 -43.79 -29.14 -24.67
C SER A 5 -42.48 -28.50 -25.19
N TYR A 6 -42.52 -27.38 -25.93
CA TYR A 6 -41.29 -26.80 -26.50
C TYR A 6 -40.79 -25.53 -25.78
N PHE A 7 -41.53 -24.97 -24.82
CA PHE A 7 -41.12 -23.75 -24.13
C PHE A 7 -40.12 -24.00 -23.00
N PHE A 8 -40.10 -25.20 -22.40
CA PHE A 8 -39.23 -25.50 -21.25
C PHE A 8 -37.81 -25.93 -21.64
N VAL A 9 -37.61 -26.47 -22.85
CA VAL A 9 -36.29 -26.89 -23.36
C VAL A 9 -35.46 -25.70 -23.84
N PHE A 10 -36.11 -24.63 -24.33
CA PHE A 10 -35.41 -23.41 -24.76
C PHE A 10 -34.92 -22.53 -23.58
N LEU A 11 -35.57 -22.60 -22.41
CA LEU A 11 -35.16 -21.81 -21.25
C LEU A 11 -33.93 -22.42 -20.54
N LEU A 12 -33.74 -23.74 -20.60
CA LEU A 12 -32.59 -24.41 -19.96
C LEU A 12 -31.29 -24.27 -20.76
N ALA A 13 -31.37 -24.18 -22.10
CA ALA A 13 -30.20 -23.98 -22.96
C ALA A 13 -29.63 -22.54 -22.93
N LEU A 14 -30.45 -21.55 -22.53
CA LEU A 14 -30.02 -20.14 -22.41
C LEU A 14 -29.26 -19.87 -21.10
N VAL A 15 -29.58 -20.60 -20.02
CA VAL A 15 -28.94 -20.41 -18.70
C VAL A 15 -27.55 -21.05 -18.64
N ILE A 16 -27.29 -22.12 -19.39
CA ILE A 16 -25.97 -22.78 -19.42
C ILE A 16 -24.91 -21.93 -20.15
N ASN A 17 -25.31 -21.13 -21.15
CA ASN A 17 -24.38 -20.24 -21.88
C ASN A 17 -24.00 -18.94 -21.13
N LEU A 18 -24.70 -18.60 -20.05
CA LEU A 18 -24.38 -17.42 -19.22
C LEU A 18 -23.52 -17.76 -18.00
N VAL A 19 -23.43 -19.03 -17.59
CA VAL A 19 -22.66 -19.45 -16.39
C VAL A 19 -21.23 -19.91 -16.73
N PHE A 20 -20.91 -20.21 -18.00
CA PHE A 20 -19.61 -20.79 -18.38
C PHE A 20 -18.83 -20.04 -19.48
N ASN A 21 -19.13 -18.77 -19.77
CA ASN A 21 -18.39 -18.02 -20.79
C ASN A 21 -17.56 -16.85 -20.20
N PRO A 22 -16.33 -17.10 -19.71
CA PRO A 22 -15.37 -16.02 -19.56
C PRO A 22 -14.87 -15.63 -20.96
N THR A 23 -14.53 -14.35 -21.15
CA THR A 23 -13.96 -13.71 -22.35
C THR A 23 -14.90 -13.35 -23.51
N ILE A 24 -15.43 -12.11 -23.45
CA ILE A 24 -15.46 -11.26 -24.65
C ILE A 24 -14.15 -10.47 -24.67
N LYS A 25 -13.11 -11.04 -25.30
CA LYS A 25 -12.00 -10.25 -25.83
C LYS A 25 -12.46 -9.71 -27.19
N ARG A 26 -12.48 -8.38 -27.32
CA ARG A 26 -12.64 -7.71 -28.61
C ARG A 26 -11.25 -7.70 -29.26
N GLU A 27 -10.95 -8.68 -30.10
CA GLU A 27 -9.74 -8.70 -30.90
C GLU A 27 -9.88 -7.72 -32.07
N ALA A 28 -9.06 -6.68 -32.08
CA ALA A 28 -8.71 -5.98 -33.30
C ALA A 28 -7.54 -6.75 -33.94
N GLN A 29 -7.73 -7.24 -35.16
CA GLN A 29 -6.64 -7.80 -35.98
C GLN A 29 -5.56 -6.73 -36.19
N ILE A 30 -4.36 -6.98 -35.68
CA ILE A 30 -3.13 -6.35 -36.14
C ILE A 30 -2.17 -7.47 -36.53
N ASN A 31 -1.71 -7.41 -37.77
CA ASN A 31 -0.91 -8.43 -38.44
C ASN A 31 0.45 -8.64 -37.77
N GLY A 32 0.82 -9.91 -37.56
CA GLY A 32 2.18 -10.45 -37.62
C GLY A 32 3.26 -9.81 -36.75
N ASP A 33 3.46 -10.33 -35.53
CA ASP A 33 4.74 -10.26 -34.82
C ASP A 33 4.90 -11.53 -33.94
N PRO A 34 6.00 -12.32 -33.99
CA PRO A 34 6.12 -13.57 -33.25
C PRO A 34 6.41 -13.40 -31.75
N LEU A 35 6.11 -12.23 -31.17
CA LEU A 35 6.34 -11.92 -29.76
C LEU A 35 5.08 -12.07 -28.88
N SER A 36 3.92 -12.46 -29.43
CA SER A 36 2.65 -12.47 -28.69
C SER A 36 2.43 -13.66 -27.74
N GLU A 37 3.40 -14.56 -27.56
CA GLU A 37 3.30 -15.67 -26.59
C GLU A 37 4.30 -15.61 -25.44
N LYS A 38 5.04 -14.52 -25.28
CA LYS A 38 5.45 -14.11 -23.92
C LYS A 38 4.34 -13.26 -23.34
N MET A 39 3.19 -13.89 -23.08
CA MET A 39 2.39 -13.47 -21.94
C MET A 39 3.33 -13.56 -20.75
N PHE A 40 3.86 -12.41 -20.35
CA PHE A 40 4.43 -12.21 -19.04
C PHE A 40 3.32 -12.63 -18.09
N THR A 41 3.40 -13.86 -17.58
CA THR A 41 2.70 -14.23 -16.37
C THR A 41 3.22 -13.23 -15.35
N ILE A 42 2.46 -12.15 -15.14
CA ILE A 42 2.56 -11.39 -13.91
C ILE A 42 2.26 -12.46 -12.87
N SER A 43 3.31 -12.98 -12.23
CA SER A 43 3.11 -13.62 -10.94
C SER A 43 2.37 -12.56 -10.16
N ILE A 44 1.09 -12.79 -9.87
CA ILE A 44 0.46 -12.21 -8.72
C ILE A 44 1.48 -12.43 -7.61
N ALA A 45 2.25 -11.39 -7.27
CA ALA A 45 3.17 -11.51 -6.16
C ALA A 45 2.29 -11.92 -5.00
N GLU A 46 2.67 -13.03 -4.37
CA GLU A 46 1.85 -13.69 -3.38
C GLU A 46 1.47 -12.65 -2.32
N VAL A 47 0.19 -12.33 -2.22
CA VAL A 47 -0.28 -11.34 -1.27
C VAL A 47 0.11 -11.82 0.12
N GLN A 48 0.95 -11.05 0.81
CA GLN A 48 1.44 -11.43 2.12
C GLN A 48 0.48 -10.98 3.23
N ALA A 49 0.56 -11.68 4.37
CA ALA A 49 -0.12 -11.27 5.58
C ALA A 49 0.37 -9.89 6.07
N PRO A 50 -0.46 -9.16 6.84
CA PRO A 50 -0.03 -7.93 7.50
C PRO A 50 1.21 -8.13 8.35
N ILE A 51 2.03 -7.09 8.43
CA ILE A 51 3.20 -7.04 9.29
C ILE A 51 2.85 -6.22 10.52
N TYR A 52 2.95 -6.84 11.69
CA TYR A 52 2.82 -6.18 12.98
C TYR A 52 4.08 -6.42 13.79
N ILE A 53 4.75 -5.34 14.19
CA ILE A 53 6.00 -5.36 14.95
C ILE A 53 5.86 -4.39 16.12
N ASP A 54 6.07 -4.88 17.34
CA ASP A 54 6.05 -4.07 18.56
C ASP A 54 7.31 -4.30 19.39
N GLY A 55 8.15 -3.27 19.44
CA GLY A 55 9.40 -3.29 20.17
C GLY A 55 10.58 -3.87 19.37
N ASN A 56 11.78 -3.53 19.84
CA ASN A 56 13.03 -3.97 19.23
C ASN A 56 13.15 -5.50 19.17
N ILE A 57 12.72 -6.23 20.21
CA ILE A 57 12.81 -7.70 20.24
C ILE A 57 12.00 -8.31 19.10
N ALA A 58 10.79 -7.81 18.85
CA ALA A 58 9.94 -8.30 17.76
C ALA A 58 10.55 -7.97 16.39
N LEU A 59 11.13 -6.78 16.23
CA LEU A 59 11.80 -6.38 15.00
C LEU A 59 13.05 -7.21 14.72
N ASP A 60 13.92 -7.38 15.73
CA ASP A 60 15.13 -8.19 15.65
C ASP A 60 14.78 -9.65 15.28
N ALA A 61 13.70 -10.19 15.85
CA ALA A 61 13.19 -11.52 15.52
C ALA A 61 12.64 -11.61 14.09
N PHE A 62 11.87 -10.61 13.65
CA PHE A 62 11.30 -10.56 12.30
C PHE A 62 12.40 -10.53 11.23
N CYS A 63 13.49 -9.80 11.48
CA CYS A 63 14.62 -9.69 10.56
C CYS A 63 15.76 -10.70 10.84
N SER A 64 15.52 -11.68 11.72
CA SER A 64 16.55 -12.67 12.07
C SER A 64 17.01 -13.47 10.85
N GLY A 65 18.31 -13.75 10.78
CA GLY A 65 18.91 -14.47 9.65
C GLY A 65 19.29 -13.61 8.43
N ASN A 66 18.89 -12.33 8.39
CA ASN A 66 19.22 -11.42 7.27
C ASN A 66 20.61 -10.76 7.39
N GLY A 67 21.38 -11.07 8.44
CA GLY A 67 22.72 -10.50 8.66
C GLY A 67 22.73 -9.03 9.14
N THR A 68 21.60 -8.53 9.61
CA THR A 68 21.40 -7.16 10.12
C THR A 68 21.18 -7.19 11.64
N ASP A 69 21.65 -6.17 12.37
CA ASP A 69 21.41 -6.02 13.83
C ASP A 69 20.57 -4.79 14.20
N GLY A 70 20.24 -3.94 13.22
CA GLY A 70 19.43 -2.75 13.42
C GLY A 70 20.09 -1.67 14.30
N LEU A 71 21.39 -1.74 14.59
CA LEU A 71 22.09 -0.81 15.47
C LEU A 71 22.68 0.42 14.75
N SER A 72 22.69 0.42 13.41
CA SER A 72 23.17 1.53 12.59
C SER A 72 22.53 1.52 11.19
N TRP A 73 22.65 2.61 10.41
CA TRP A 73 22.22 2.60 9.01
C TRP A 73 22.93 1.54 8.15
N SER A 74 24.19 1.22 8.44
CA SER A 74 24.94 0.17 7.72
C SER A 74 24.47 -1.25 8.05
N THR A 75 23.79 -1.43 9.18
CA THR A 75 23.31 -2.71 9.68
C THR A 75 21.80 -2.71 9.89
N ALA A 76 21.11 -1.76 9.27
CA ALA A 76 19.68 -1.54 9.45
C ALA A 76 18.87 -2.79 9.13
N HIS A 77 17.82 -3.04 9.90
CA HIS A 77 16.81 -4.01 9.54
C HIS A 77 16.09 -3.58 8.26
N ILE A 78 15.65 -4.54 7.46
CA ILE A 78 15.04 -4.28 6.16
C ILE A 78 13.71 -5.05 6.05
N ILE A 79 12.65 -4.32 5.74
CA ILE A 79 11.36 -4.84 5.28
C ILE A 79 11.26 -4.42 3.80
N GLU A 80 11.35 -5.38 2.88
CA GLU A 80 11.43 -5.08 1.45
C GLU A 80 10.51 -5.94 0.60
N GLY A 81 9.84 -5.33 -0.39
CA GLY A 81 9.17 -6.05 -1.47
C GLY A 81 7.84 -6.71 -1.09
N TYR A 82 7.29 -6.42 0.08
CA TYR A 82 6.00 -6.97 0.52
C TYR A 82 4.85 -6.31 -0.24
N ILE A 83 3.91 -7.12 -0.75
CA ILE A 83 2.62 -6.73 -1.30
C ILE A 83 1.50 -7.18 -0.35
N ILE A 84 0.96 -6.24 0.41
CA ILE A 84 -0.09 -6.50 1.39
C ILE A 84 -1.40 -5.88 0.87
N ASP A 85 -2.37 -6.74 0.54
CA ASP A 85 -3.71 -6.36 0.08
C ASP A 85 -4.73 -6.84 1.11
N LYS A 86 -5.23 -5.91 1.94
CA LYS A 86 -6.02 -6.28 3.12
C LYS A 86 -7.50 -6.50 2.82
N GLY A 87 -8.04 -5.82 1.81
CA GLY A 87 -9.49 -5.80 1.53
C GLY A 87 -10.37 -5.43 2.73
N GLY A 88 -9.86 -4.70 3.74
CA GLY A 88 -10.36 -4.83 5.12
C GLY A 88 -9.80 -3.86 6.17
N THR A 89 -10.31 -3.94 7.41
CA THR A 89 -10.23 -2.96 8.51
C THR A 89 -8.89 -2.85 9.27
N GLU A 90 -7.78 -3.32 8.73
CA GLU A 90 -6.51 -3.45 9.48
C GLU A 90 -5.36 -2.74 8.77
N THR A 91 -4.37 -2.33 9.55
CA THR A 91 -3.12 -1.74 9.04
C THR A 91 -2.30 -2.79 8.28
N CYS A 92 -1.70 -2.43 7.14
CA CYS A 92 -0.89 -3.38 6.37
C CYS A 92 0.51 -3.59 6.99
N ILE A 93 1.24 -2.51 7.26
CA ILE A 93 2.52 -2.55 7.96
C ILE A 93 2.43 -1.64 9.19
N GLU A 94 2.51 -2.23 10.38
CA GLU A 94 2.46 -1.53 11.65
C GLU A 94 3.74 -1.81 12.44
N VAL A 95 4.49 -0.75 12.74
CA VAL A 95 5.69 -0.81 13.56
C VAL A 95 5.53 0.13 14.75
N LEU A 96 5.73 -0.42 15.94
CA LEU A 96 5.52 0.27 17.21
C LEU A 96 6.80 0.21 18.05
N ASN A 97 7.08 1.28 18.80
CA ASN A 97 8.01 1.29 19.92
C ASN A 97 9.45 0.81 19.59
N THR A 98 10.03 1.29 18.49
CA THR A 98 11.40 0.91 18.10
C THR A 98 12.31 2.11 17.87
N ASP A 99 13.56 1.97 18.29
CA ASP A 99 14.66 2.88 17.98
C ASP A 99 15.71 2.26 17.06
N ARG A 100 15.47 1.03 16.59
CA ARG A 100 16.32 0.35 15.61
C ARG A 100 16.32 1.10 14.30
N PHE A 101 17.48 1.07 13.65
CA PHE A 101 17.60 1.49 12.27
C PHE A 101 16.82 0.51 11.40
N LEU A 102 15.78 1.01 10.73
CA LEU A 102 14.87 0.22 9.91
C LEU A 102 14.68 0.88 8.55
N ILE A 103 14.74 0.08 7.49
CA ILE A 103 14.41 0.48 6.12
C ILE A 103 13.17 -0.30 5.68
N ILE A 104 12.09 0.41 5.35
CA ILE A 104 10.90 -0.14 4.71
C ILE A 104 10.92 0.32 3.26
N LYS A 105 11.14 -0.60 2.30
CA LYS A 105 11.33 -0.21 0.90
C LYS A 105 10.64 -1.10 -0.11
N ASN A 106 10.25 -0.52 -1.24
CA ASN A 106 9.66 -1.26 -2.37
C ASN A 106 8.40 -2.07 -1.97
N CYS A 107 7.70 -1.67 -0.91
CA CYS A 107 6.49 -2.34 -0.47
C CYS A 107 5.26 -1.76 -1.18
N ILE A 108 4.22 -2.58 -1.36
CA ILE A 108 2.93 -2.19 -1.88
C ILE A 108 1.88 -2.50 -0.81
N THR A 109 1.18 -1.48 -0.30
CA THR A 109 0.11 -1.66 0.69
C THR A 109 -1.19 -1.09 0.15
N LYS A 110 -2.27 -1.89 0.20
CA LYS A 110 -3.54 -1.47 -0.40
C LYS A 110 -4.80 -2.03 0.23
N ASN A 111 -5.89 -1.33 -0.08
CA ASN A 111 -7.27 -1.72 0.17
C ASN A 111 -7.61 -1.93 1.65
N SER A 112 -7.08 -1.09 2.55
CA SER A 112 -7.44 -1.14 3.96
C SER A 112 -8.69 -0.31 4.34
N ARG A 113 -9.20 0.52 3.43
CA ARG A 113 -10.15 1.64 3.72
C ARG A 113 -11.46 1.29 4.46
N SER A 114 -11.85 0.03 4.61
CA SER A 114 -13.11 -0.32 5.27
C SER A 114 -13.09 -0.16 6.81
N GLY A 115 -11.92 0.04 7.43
CA GLY A 115 -11.80 0.31 8.86
C GLY A 115 -11.43 1.76 9.16
N LEU A 116 -12.07 2.35 10.18
CA LEU A 116 -11.62 3.63 10.75
C LEU A 116 -10.17 3.50 11.21
N TRP A 117 -9.31 4.44 10.82
CA TRP A 117 -7.88 4.47 11.17
C TRP A 117 -7.03 3.36 10.53
N SER A 118 -7.58 2.61 9.58
CA SER A 118 -6.83 1.63 8.81
C SER A 118 -5.71 2.30 8.01
N THR A 119 -4.48 1.82 8.15
CA THR A 119 -3.32 2.51 7.59
C THR A 119 -2.54 1.61 6.63
N GLY A 120 -2.04 2.16 5.53
CA GLY A 120 -1.10 1.45 4.67
C GLY A 120 0.21 1.15 5.41
N ILE A 121 0.89 2.19 5.90
CA ILE A 121 2.08 2.06 6.75
C ILE A 121 1.96 2.97 7.97
N LYS A 122 2.03 2.38 9.17
CA LYS A 122 1.91 3.10 10.44
C LYS A 122 3.19 2.95 11.28
N LEU A 123 3.72 4.07 11.74
CA LEU A 123 4.74 4.12 12.79
C LEU A 123 4.16 4.78 14.05
N TYR A 124 4.33 4.13 15.19
CA TYR A 124 3.97 4.70 16.50
C TYR A 124 5.16 4.63 17.44
N ASN A 125 5.57 5.79 17.99
CA ASN A 125 6.71 5.85 18.91
C ASN A 125 7.98 5.22 18.34
N CYS A 126 8.33 5.58 17.10
CA CYS A 126 9.52 5.08 16.41
C CYS A 126 10.56 6.20 16.16
N THR A 127 11.84 5.82 16.09
CA THR A 127 12.93 6.67 15.57
C THR A 127 13.83 5.88 14.63
N ASN A 128 14.60 6.57 13.79
CA ASN A 128 15.60 5.97 12.88
C ASN A 128 15.00 5.05 11.80
N VAL A 129 13.80 5.37 11.30
CA VAL A 129 13.16 4.61 10.21
C VAL A 129 13.26 5.38 8.89
N ASN A 130 13.62 4.68 7.82
CA ASN A 130 13.56 5.17 6.44
C ASN A 130 12.49 4.39 5.68
N ILE A 131 11.45 5.07 5.19
CA ILE A 131 10.43 4.50 4.32
C ILE A 131 10.65 5.07 2.92
N ASN A 132 10.96 4.22 1.94
CA ASN A 132 11.27 4.69 0.59
C ASN A 132 10.80 3.79 -0.55
N HIS A 133 10.37 4.41 -1.66
CA HIS A 133 9.86 3.70 -2.84
C HIS A 133 8.67 2.76 -2.56
N CYS A 134 7.87 3.06 -1.54
CA CYS A 134 6.65 2.31 -1.27
C CYS A 134 5.47 2.90 -2.07
N LYS A 135 4.57 2.02 -2.53
CA LYS A 135 3.28 2.40 -3.12
C LYS A 135 2.16 2.07 -2.12
N VAL A 136 1.45 3.10 -1.68
CA VAL A 136 0.46 3.02 -0.61
C VAL A 136 -0.86 3.61 -1.11
N GLU A 137 -1.86 2.78 -1.39
CA GLU A 137 -3.09 3.20 -2.07
C GLU A 137 -4.38 2.58 -1.53
N ASN A 138 -5.51 3.30 -1.62
CA ASN A 138 -6.83 2.84 -1.19
C ASN A 138 -6.91 2.46 0.31
N ASN A 139 -6.26 3.23 1.17
CA ASN A 139 -6.32 3.08 2.63
C ASN A 139 -7.03 4.29 3.28
N ASP A 140 -7.41 4.21 4.56
CA ASP A 140 -7.92 5.39 5.27
C ASP A 140 -6.78 6.39 5.54
N TYR A 141 -5.65 5.91 6.05
CA TYR A 141 -4.39 6.65 6.07
C TYR A 141 -3.37 5.96 5.16
N GLY A 142 -2.69 6.73 4.30
CA GLY A 142 -1.59 6.20 3.52
C GLY A 142 -0.41 5.86 4.41
N ILE A 143 0.37 6.89 4.78
CA ILE A 143 1.49 6.76 5.71
C ILE A 143 1.17 7.59 6.96
N PHE A 144 1.13 6.96 8.13
CA PHE A 144 0.82 7.64 9.39
C PHE A 144 1.98 7.54 10.39
N LEU A 145 2.49 8.70 10.82
CA LEU A 145 3.49 8.83 11.88
C LEU A 145 2.84 9.44 13.12
N HIS A 146 2.87 8.72 14.23
CA HIS A 146 2.40 9.21 15.53
C HIS A 146 3.51 9.10 16.57
N LYS A 147 3.87 10.23 17.22
CA LYS A 147 4.98 10.30 18.18
C LYS A 147 6.29 9.72 17.62
N SER A 148 6.51 9.87 16.32
CA SER A 148 7.67 9.30 15.64
C SER A 148 8.59 10.40 15.15
N HIS A 149 9.89 10.22 15.37
CA HIS A 149 10.90 11.26 15.24
C HIS A 149 12.07 10.80 14.39
N ASN A 150 12.76 11.73 13.73
CA ASN A 150 13.94 11.41 12.91
C ASN A 150 13.64 10.33 11.85
N ILE A 151 12.43 10.38 11.27
CA ILE A 151 11.98 9.49 10.20
C ILE A 151 12.32 10.13 8.85
N ILE A 152 12.73 9.31 7.89
CA ILE A 152 12.93 9.69 6.50
C ILE A 152 11.82 9.04 5.68
N LEU A 153 10.99 9.86 5.02
CA LEU A 153 10.03 9.42 4.01
C LEU A 153 10.54 9.92 2.66
N SER A 154 10.98 9.03 1.76
CA SER A 154 11.52 9.45 0.46
C SER A 154 10.97 8.68 -0.74
N ASP A 155 10.58 9.40 -1.79
CA ASP A 155 10.20 8.81 -3.08
C ASP A 155 9.03 7.79 -2.96
N ASN A 156 8.11 7.98 -1.99
CA ASN A 156 6.92 7.15 -1.84
C ASN A 156 5.73 7.71 -2.63
N LYS A 157 4.78 6.82 -2.96
CA LYS A 157 3.48 7.18 -3.54
C LYS A 157 2.36 6.86 -2.55
N ALA A 158 1.89 7.86 -1.81
CA ALA A 158 0.76 7.79 -0.89
C ALA A 158 -0.48 8.41 -1.53
N ILE A 159 -1.07 7.69 -2.48
CA ILE A 159 -2.09 8.19 -3.41
C ILE A 159 -3.42 7.47 -3.25
N TYR A 160 -4.54 8.12 -3.56
CA TYR A 160 -5.88 7.52 -3.48
C TYR A 160 -6.25 6.96 -2.09
N ASN A 161 -5.66 7.50 -1.02
CA ASN A 161 -6.06 7.22 0.35
C ASN A 161 -7.06 8.29 0.81
N ASN A 162 -7.73 8.12 1.96
CA ASN A 162 -8.52 9.21 2.53
C ASN A 162 -7.63 10.35 3.00
N ASN A 163 -6.54 9.99 3.69
CA ASN A 163 -5.44 10.86 4.13
C ASN A 163 -4.15 10.36 3.48
N GLY A 164 -3.34 11.25 2.88
CA GLY A 164 -2.08 10.85 2.24
C GLY A 164 -0.98 10.51 3.25
N ILE A 165 -0.11 11.47 3.56
CA ILE A 165 0.95 11.37 4.56
C ILE A 165 0.55 12.19 5.79
N HIS A 166 0.40 11.56 6.94
CA HIS A 166 -0.08 12.21 8.16
C HIS A 166 0.96 12.12 9.27
N LEU A 167 1.34 13.25 9.86
CA LEU A 167 2.23 13.35 11.01
C LEU A 167 1.49 13.97 12.19
N PHE A 168 1.47 13.27 13.32
CA PHE A 168 0.90 13.76 14.56
C PHE A 168 1.90 13.65 15.72
N CYS A 169 2.17 14.76 16.42
CA CYS A 169 3.18 14.85 17.47
C CYS A 169 4.56 14.32 17.03
N SER A 170 4.95 14.56 15.79
CA SER A 170 6.09 13.93 15.12
C SER A 170 7.08 14.98 14.61
N ASN A 171 8.16 15.17 15.35
CA ASN A 171 9.19 16.18 15.10
C ASN A 171 10.42 15.66 14.34
N ASN A 172 11.16 16.56 13.69
CA ASN A 172 12.48 16.31 13.08
C ASN A 172 12.47 15.25 11.95
N ASN A 173 11.40 15.18 11.17
CA ASN A 173 11.30 14.23 10.06
C ASN A 173 11.67 14.88 8.72
N SER A 174 12.16 14.07 7.78
CA SER A 174 12.44 14.48 6.40
C SER A 174 11.45 13.82 5.45
N ILE A 175 10.53 14.60 4.89
CA ILE A 175 9.54 14.17 3.91
C ILE A 175 10.00 14.70 2.54
N LEU A 176 10.61 13.85 1.73
CA LEU A 176 11.37 14.21 0.54
C LEU A 176 10.79 13.55 -0.72
N ARG A 177 10.44 14.34 -1.74
CA ARG A 177 10.05 13.82 -3.07
C ARG A 177 8.94 12.76 -3.06
N ASN A 178 8.02 12.84 -2.09
CA ASN A 178 6.87 11.95 -2.07
C ASN A 178 5.76 12.48 -2.97
N ASP A 179 4.99 11.58 -3.55
CA ASP A 179 3.74 11.86 -4.24
C ASP A 179 2.57 11.51 -3.30
N ALA A 180 1.91 12.54 -2.80
CA ALA A 180 0.72 12.45 -1.96
C ALA A 180 -0.48 13.13 -2.65
N SER A 181 -0.68 12.79 -3.93
CA SER A 181 -1.77 13.30 -4.75
C SER A 181 -3.04 12.44 -4.70
N HIS A 182 -4.16 13.03 -5.11
CA HIS A 182 -5.44 12.33 -5.28
C HIS A 182 -6.01 11.66 -4.01
N ASN A 183 -5.71 12.19 -2.82
CA ASN A 183 -6.31 11.72 -1.58
C ASN A 183 -7.73 12.30 -1.40
N LEU A 184 -8.63 11.49 -0.85
CA LEU A 184 -10.07 11.52 -1.15
C LEU A 184 -10.94 12.23 -0.11
N GLU A 185 -10.47 12.40 1.12
CA GLU A 185 -11.26 13.01 2.20
C GLU A 185 -10.52 14.15 2.92
N HIS A 186 -9.19 14.13 2.93
CA HIS A 186 -8.37 15.09 3.65
C HIS A 186 -7.17 15.60 2.82
N ASP A 187 -6.15 16.08 3.50
CA ASP A 187 -4.96 16.67 2.91
C ASP A 187 -4.03 15.61 2.29
N GLY A 188 -3.21 16.05 1.33
CA GLY A 188 -2.12 15.24 0.80
C GLY A 188 -1.07 14.96 1.86
N ILE A 189 -0.55 16.00 2.49
CA ILE A 189 0.41 15.91 3.59
C ILE A 189 -0.12 16.74 4.76
N TYR A 190 -0.29 16.15 5.94
CA TYR A 190 -0.77 16.86 7.13
C TYR A 190 0.23 16.77 8.28
N LEU A 191 0.45 17.89 8.97
CA LEU A 191 1.32 17.99 10.15
C LEU A 191 0.58 18.62 11.34
N GLY A 192 0.18 17.80 12.31
CA GLY A 192 -0.42 18.24 13.57
C GLY A 192 0.57 18.16 14.73
N TYR A 193 0.73 19.24 15.49
CA TYR A 193 1.64 19.32 16.66
C TYR A 193 3.06 18.82 16.38
N SER A 194 3.57 19.08 15.18
CA SER A 194 4.78 18.47 14.62
C SER A 194 5.75 19.56 14.18
N ASN A 195 6.93 19.61 14.80
CA ASN A 195 7.91 20.70 14.64
C ASN A 195 9.17 20.26 13.89
N TYR A 196 9.85 21.21 13.26
CA TYR A 196 11.16 21.01 12.62
C TYR A 196 11.19 19.91 11.55
N ASN A 197 10.10 19.78 10.77
CA ASN A 197 10.03 18.82 9.66
C ASN A 197 10.47 19.48 8.35
N ASN A 198 11.25 18.76 7.54
CA ASN A 198 11.67 19.20 6.22
C ASN A 198 10.79 18.59 5.13
N LEU A 199 10.06 19.43 4.38
CA LEU A 199 9.17 19.02 3.30
C LEU A 199 9.70 19.47 1.94
N THR A 200 10.75 18.81 1.43
CA THR A 200 11.41 19.21 0.19
C THR A 200 10.94 18.37 -1.01
N GLY A 201 10.46 19.06 -2.06
CA GLY A 201 10.20 18.44 -3.37
C GLY A 201 9.00 17.49 -3.42
N ASN A 202 8.08 17.55 -2.45
CA ASN A 202 6.87 16.72 -2.47
C ASN A 202 5.85 17.24 -3.48
N PHE A 203 5.07 16.32 -4.04
CA PHE A 203 3.96 16.60 -4.92
C PHE A 203 2.65 16.22 -4.22
N ALA A 204 1.73 17.18 -4.04
CA ALA A 204 0.48 16.96 -3.30
C ALA A 204 -0.68 17.70 -3.95
N SER A 205 -0.96 17.39 -5.22
CA SER A 205 -2.06 17.98 -5.99
C SER A 205 -3.32 17.12 -5.97
N TYR A 206 -4.46 17.72 -6.32
CA TYR A 206 -5.74 17.01 -6.50
C TYR A 206 -6.23 16.26 -5.25
N ASN A 207 -5.87 16.76 -4.06
CA ASN A 207 -6.41 16.28 -2.79
C ASN A 207 -7.75 16.98 -2.48
N PHE A 208 -8.58 16.34 -1.66
CA PHE A 208 -9.93 16.86 -1.35
C PHE A 208 -9.90 18.19 -0.57
N LEU A 209 -9.01 18.31 0.42
CA LEU A 209 -8.82 19.55 1.18
C LEU A 209 -7.62 20.34 0.65
N TRP A 210 -6.44 20.18 1.26
CA TRP A 210 -5.23 20.89 0.88
C TRP A 210 -4.13 19.97 0.39
N GLY A 211 -3.11 20.54 -0.27
CA GLY A 211 -1.93 19.80 -0.65
C GLY A 211 -1.04 19.46 0.54
N ILE A 212 -0.67 20.50 1.31
CA ILE A 212 0.15 20.44 2.52
C ILE A 212 -0.45 21.41 3.53
#